data_AF-A0A1C6HKU5-F1
#
_entry.id   AF-A0A1C6HKU5-F1
#
_cell.length_a   1.000
_cell.length_b   1.000
_cell.length_c   1.000
_cell.angle_alpha   90.00
_cell.angle_beta   90.00
_cell.angle_gamma   90.00
#
_symmetry.space_group_name_H-M   'P 1'
#
loop_
_entity.id
_entity.type
_entity.pdbx_description
1 polymer ?
#
loop_
_entity_poly.entity_id
_entity_poly.type
_entity_poly.pdbx_seq_one_letter_code
_entity_poly.pdbx_strand_id
1 'polypeptide(L)'
;MSNWILRAADDWLIPIYNEMHHRLVQEKVLHVDETTLQVLKEPRKTAQPKRYMWLYRTGSCAEQPMVLYEYRPDRKASNAANFLNGFSGWLHADGYPGYHSLPDNVRVVGCWAHLRRKFDEAVKSLPKQNQTNTAALQGQAYCSKLFSIEKELQGLPPEERYT
;
A
#
# COMPACT_ATOMS: atom_id res chain seq x y z
N MET A 1 -8.56 25.56 19.16
CA MET A 1 -7.17 25.33 18.71
C MET A 1 -7.09 24.57 17.38
N SER A 2 -7.98 23.61 17.10
CA SER A 2 -7.98 22.83 15.85
C SER A 2 -8.41 23.61 14.58
N ASN A 3 -9.29 24.61 14.68
CA ASN A 3 -9.82 25.30 13.49
C ASN A 3 -8.76 26.03 12.64
N TRP A 4 -7.71 26.56 13.28
CA TRP A 4 -6.62 27.21 12.53
C TRP A 4 -5.77 26.19 11.77
N ILE A 5 -5.53 25.01 12.37
CA ILE A 5 -4.83 23.91 11.72
C ILE A 5 -5.64 23.39 10.53
N LEU A 6 -6.96 23.24 10.71
CA LEU A 6 -7.86 22.84 9.62
C LEU A 6 -7.86 23.85 8.48
N ARG A 7 -8.01 25.15 8.78
CA ARG A 7 -7.88 26.20 7.75
C ARG A 7 -6.52 26.20 7.08
N ALA A 8 -5.43 26.07 7.84
CA ALA A 8 -4.10 26.03 7.26
C ALA A 8 -3.93 24.85 6.29
N ALA A 9 -4.45 23.68 6.67
CA ALA A 9 -4.46 22.51 5.79
C ALA A 9 -5.34 22.73 4.55
N ASP A 10 -6.58 23.21 4.74
CA ASP A 10 -7.56 23.37 3.68
C ASP A 10 -7.15 24.47 2.68
N ASP A 11 -6.65 25.60 3.17
CA ASP A 11 -6.36 26.77 2.32
C ASP A 11 -4.97 26.66 1.66
N TRP A 12 -3.98 26.07 2.34
CA TRP A 12 -2.58 26.11 1.89
C TRP A 12 -1.99 24.75 1.53
N LEU A 13 -2.44 23.66 2.16
CA LEU A 13 -1.91 22.32 1.88
C LEU A 13 -2.71 21.56 0.83
N ILE A 14 -4.02 21.82 0.66
CA ILE A 14 -4.82 21.19 -0.40
C ILE A 14 -4.23 21.45 -1.80
N PRO A 15 -3.80 22.67 -2.18
CA PRO A 15 -3.17 22.88 -3.49
C PRO A 15 -1.92 22.02 -3.70
N ILE A 16 -1.10 21.86 -2.65
CA ILE A 16 0.09 21.01 -2.69
C ILE A 16 -0.31 19.54 -2.81
N TYR A 17 -1.29 19.09 -2.03
CA TYR A 17 -1.83 17.73 -2.08
C TYR A 17 -2.35 17.39 -3.47
N ASN A 18 -3.12 18.29 -4.08
CA ASN A 18 -3.70 18.10 -5.41
C ASN A 18 -2.63 18.02 -6.49
N GLU A 19 -1.59 18.87 -6.43
CA GLU A 19 -0.47 18.81 -7.37
C GLU A 19 0.36 17.53 -7.18
N MET A 20 0.60 17.11 -5.93
CA MET A 20 1.23 15.83 -5.64
C MET A 20 0.40 14.66 -6.17
N HIS A 21 -0.92 14.70 -6.01
CA HIS A 21 -1.83 13.67 -6.52
C HIS A 21 -1.79 13.60 -8.04
N HIS A 22 -1.86 14.74 -8.72
CA HIS A 22 -1.76 14.84 -10.16
C HIS A 22 -0.44 14.25 -10.70
N ARG A 23 0.69 14.55 -10.06
CA ARG A 23 2.00 13.95 -10.44
C ARG A 23 2.05 12.46 -10.12
N LEU A 24 1.54 12.06 -8.95
CA LEU A 24 1.57 10.67 -8.50
C LEU A 24 0.82 9.75 -9.47
N VAL A 25 -0.33 10.14 -9.99
CA VAL A 25 -1.08 9.32 -10.97
C VAL A 25 -0.42 9.26 -12.35
N GLN A 26 0.59 10.08 -12.64
CA GLN A 26 1.37 10.03 -13.89
C GLN A 26 2.53 9.03 -13.84
N GLU A 27 2.89 8.57 -12.64
CA GLU A 27 3.92 7.54 -12.45
C GLU A 27 3.57 6.22 -13.14
N LYS A 28 4.57 5.38 -13.38
CA LYS A 28 4.37 4.03 -13.94
C LYS A 28 4.23 2.93 -12.91
N VAL A 29 4.72 3.18 -11.70
CA VAL A 29 4.70 2.20 -10.60
C VAL A 29 4.29 2.90 -9.31
N LEU A 30 3.18 2.46 -8.74
CA LEU A 30 2.68 2.92 -7.45
C LEU A 30 2.57 1.77 -6.48
N HIS A 31 2.67 2.08 -5.19
CA HIS A 31 2.32 1.15 -4.12
C HIS A 31 1.09 1.69 -3.40
N VAL A 32 0.20 0.78 -3.01
CA VAL A 32 -0.98 1.10 -2.23
C VAL A 32 -1.13 0.13 -1.06
N ASP A 33 -1.56 0.65 0.08
CA ASP A 33 -1.93 -0.12 1.25
C ASP A 33 -3.06 0.59 2.00
N GLU A 34 -3.84 -0.16 2.78
CA GLU A 34 -4.92 0.39 3.58
C GLU A 34 -4.89 -0.14 5.00
N THR A 35 -4.66 0.78 5.94
CA THR A 35 -4.56 0.46 7.35
C THR A 35 -5.84 0.86 8.08
N THR A 36 -6.33 -0.03 8.94
CA THR A 36 -7.49 0.26 9.78
C THR A 36 -7.14 1.18 10.93
N LEU A 37 -7.99 2.16 11.21
CA LEU A 37 -7.89 3.03 12.38
C LEU A 37 -9.23 3.10 13.14
N GLN A 38 -9.13 3.36 14.44
CA GLN A 38 -10.29 3.61 15.31
C GLN A 38 -10.43 5.11 15.54
N VAL A 39 -11.56 5.68 15.11
CA VAL A 39 -11.89 7.08 15.39
C VAL A 39 -12.70 7.14 16.69
N LEU A 40 -12.14 7.81 17.70
CA LEU A 40 -12.71 7.84 19.06
C LEU A 40 -14.02 8.63 19.16
N LYS A 41 -14.21 9.65 18.31
CA LYS A 41 -15.39 10.51 18.33
C LYS A 41 -15.84 10.87 16.92
N GLU A 42 -16.93 10.26 16.47
CA GLU A 42 -17.61 10.65 15.23
C GLU A 42 -19.01 11.20 15.54
N PRO A 43 -19.43 12.31 14.92
CA PRO A 43 -20.77 12.84 15.13
C PRO A 43 -21.83 11.79 14.78
N ARG A 44 -22.72 11.49 15.74
CA ARG A 44 -23.88 10.59 15.58
C ARG A 44 -23.53 9.13 15.27
N LYS A 45 -22.32 8.65 15.60
CA LYS A 45 -21.96 7.23 15.48
C LYS A 45 -21.37 6.72 16.80
N THR A 46 -21.76 5.51 17.19
CA THR A 46 -21.08 4.78 18.27
C THR A 46 -19.62 4.54 17.85
N ALA A 47 -18.71 4.61 18.81
CA ALA A 47 -17.26 4.53 18.60
C ALA A 47 -16.80 3.14 18.14
N GLN A 48 -17.20 2.66 16.96
CA GLN A 48 -17.02 1.26 16.57
C GLN A 48 -16.87 0.90 15.07
N PRO A 49 -17.14 1.73 14.02
CA PRO A 49 -16.82 1.29 12.67
C PRO A 49 -15.32 1.46 12.36
N LYS A 50 -14.64 0.38 11.93
CA LYS A 50 -13.28 0.46 11.41
C LYS A 50 -13.23 1.49 10.28
N ARG A 51 -12.34 2.47 10.42
CA ARG A 51 -12.05 3.46 9.39
C ARG A 51 -10.76 3.09 8.69
N TYR A 52 -10.54 3.63 7.52
CA TYR A 52 -9.41 3.24 6.69
C TYR A 52 -8.58 4.47 6.34
N MET A 53 -7.28 4.37 6.53
CA MET A 53 -6.32 5.29 5.94
C MET A 53 -5.69 4.56 4.77
N TRP A 54 -6.00 5.03 3.57
CA TRP A 54 -5.37 4.57 2.34
C TRP A 54 -4.06 5.34 2.17
N LEU A 55 -3.00 4.62 1.81
CA LEU A 55 -1.70 5.18 1.51
C LEU A 55 -1.38 4.87 0.06
N TYR A 56 -1.00 5.90 -0.69
CA TYR A 56 -0.49 5.77 -2.05
C TYR A 56 0.90 6.38 -2.10
N ARG A 57 1.85 5.68 -2.70
CA ARG A 57 3.22 6.17 -2.80
C ARG A 57 3.93 5.76 -4.08
N THR A 58 4.93 6.55 -4.45
CA THR A 58 5.85 6.16 -5.52
C THR A 58 6.78 5.01 -5.08
N GLY A 59 7.28 4.27 -6.07
CA GLY A 59 8.33 3.27 -5.88
C GLY A 59 9.68 3.87 -5.48
N SER A 60 10.62 3.02 -5.06
CA SER A 60 11.96 3.47 -4.62
C SER A 60 12.84 4.06 -5.73
N CYS A 61 12.50 3.81 -6.99
CA CYS A 61 13.21 4.31 -8.17
C CYS A 61 12.55 5.55 -8.80
N ALA A 62 11.49 6.08 -8.21
CA ALA A 62 10.88 7.32 -8.71
C ALA A 62 11.81 8.50 -8.44
N GLU A 63 11.90 9.43 -9.39
CA GLU A 63 12.70 10.65 -9.25
C GLU A 63 12.23 11.49 -8.06
N GLN A 64 10.91 11.57 -7.87
CA GLN A 64 10.28 12.31 -6.79
C GLN A 64 9.57 11.35 -5.82
N PRO A 65 10.07 11.18 -4.58
CA PRO A 65 9.38 10.39 -3.58
C PRO A 65 8.11 11.11 -3.12
N MET A 66 6.95 10.48 -3.32
CA MET A 66 5.66 11.03 -2.89
C MET A 66 4.92 9.99 -2.05
N VAL A 67 4.26 10.47 -1.00
CA VAL A 67 3.38 9.67 -0.14
C VAL A 67 2.13 10.49 0.13
N LEU A 68 0.97 9.97 -0.26
CA LEU A 68 -0.33 10.58 -0.04
C LEU A 68 -1.18 9.66 0.80
N TYR A 69 -1.89 10.27 1.75
CA TYR A 69 -2.82 9.60 2.63
C TYR A 69 -4.24 10.04 2.28
N GLU A 70 -5.18 9.11 2.33
CA GLU A 70 -6.60 9.39 2.15
C GLU A 70 -7.43 8.66 3.21
N TYR A 71 -8.10 9.44 4.05
CA TYR A 71 -9.04 8.92 5.02
C TYR A 71 -10.36 8.52 4.33
N ARG A 72 -10.80 7.28 4.54
CA ARG A 72 -12.07 6.77 4.03
C ARG A 72 -12.89 6.11 5.14
N PRO A 73 -14.22 6.32 5.12
CA PRO A 73 -15.10 5.74 6.13
C PRO A 73 -15.29 4.23 5.97
N ASP A 74 -14.94 3.68 4.80
CA ASP A 74 -15.09 2.27 4.44
C ASP A 74 -13.87 1.77 3.64
N ARG A 75 -13.84 0.46 3.38
CA ARG A 75 -12.83 -0.20 2.53
C ARG A 75 -13.44 -0.59 1.19
N LYS A 76 -14.22 0.28 0.55
CA LYS A 76 -14.78 -0.05 -0.77
C LYS A 76 -13.73 0.10 -1.85
N ALA A 77 -13.80 -0.77 -2.85
CA ALA A 77 -12.96 -0.70 -4.03
C ALA A 77 -13.07 0.64 -4.79
N SER A 78 -14.25 1.27 -4.74
CA SER A 78 -14.47 2.60 -5.32
C SER A 78 -13.53 3.68 -4.78
N ASN A 79 -13.01 3.52 -3.56
CA ASN A 79 -12.05 4.47 -2.99
C ASN A 79 -10.75 4.47 -3.80
N ALA A 80 -10.19 3.29 -4.06
CA ALA A 80 -9.01 3.12 -4.91
C ALA A 80 -9.27 3.55 -6.34
N ALA A 81 -10.42 3.17 -6.91
CA ALA A 81 -10.77 3.55 -8.29
C ALA A 81 -10.88 5.06 -8.48
N ASN A 82 -11.48 5.77 -7.52
CA ASN A 82 -11.59 7.23 -7.57
C ASN A 82 -10.22 7.92 -7.41
N PHE A 83 -9.40 7.44 -6.47
CA PHE A 83 -8.07 8.02 -6.23
C PHE A 83 -7.13 7.79 -7.42
N LEU A 84 -7.16 6.60 -8.01
CA LEU A 84 -6.29 6.21 -9.14
C LEU A 84 -6.86 6.63 -10.50
N ASN A 85 -7.87 7.50 -10.53
CA ASN A 85 -8.40 7.99 -11.79
C ASN A 85 -7.30 8.68 -12.61
N GLY A 86 -7.12 8.24 -13.86
CA GLY A 86 -6.05 8.70 -14.74
C GLY A 86 -4.72 7.95 -14.61
N PHE A 87 -4.54 7.10 -13.59
CA PHE A 87 -3.35 6.26 -13.47
C PHE A 87 -3.36 5.12 -14.48
N SER A 88 -2.20 4.84 -15.08
CA SER A 88 -1.99 3.66 -15.92
C SER A 88 -0.58 3.11 -15.71
N GLY A 89 -0.50 1.87 -15.25
CA GLY A 89 0.77 1.24 -14.91
C GLY A 89 0.61 0.09 -13.92
N TRP A 90 1.64 -0.12 -13.12
CA TRP A 90 1.75 -1.22 -12.16
C TRP A 90 1.39 -0.74 -10.76
N LEU A 91 0.36 -1.35 -10.18
CA LEU A 91 -0.08 -1.07 -8.81
C LEU A 91 0.34 -2.21 -7.89
N HIS A 92 1.37 -1.96 -7.10
CA HIS A 92 1.87 -2.90 -6.11
C HIS A 92 0.99 -2.83 -4.86
N ALA A 93 0.20 -3.88 -4.63
CA ALA A 93 -0.81 -3.92 -3.58
C ALA A 93 -0.76 -5.26 -2.84
N ASP A 94 -1.51 -5.35 -1.73
CA ASP A 94 -1.77 -6.64 -1.09
C ASP A 94 -2.75 -7.50 -1.92
N GLY A 95 -3.24 -8.60 -1.34
CA GLY A 95 -4.22 -9.49 -1.97
C GLY A 95 -5.67 -9.05 -1.81
N TYR A 96 -5.97 -7.78 -1.51
CA TYR A 96 -7.33 -7.30 -1.33
C TYR A 96 -8.12 -7.35 -2.65
N PRO A 97 -9.26 -8.08 -2.70
CA PRO A 97 -10.01 -8.24 -3.95
C PRO A 97 -10.53 -6.95 -4.58
N GLY A 98 -10.68 -5.87 -3.80
CA GLY A 98 -11.14 -4.60 -4.34
C GLY A 98 -10.21 -4.00 -5.39
N TYR A 99 -8.90 -4.27 -5.31
CA TYR A 99 -7.94 -3.83 -6.33
C TYR A 99 -8.18 -4.51 -7.68
N HIS A 100 -8.75 -5.72 -7.71
CA HIS A 100 -9.05 -6.45 -8.95
C HIS A 100 -10.32 -5.95 -9.66
N SER A 101 -11.01 -4.94 -9.12
CA SER A 101 -12.08 -4.23 -9.81
C SER A 101 -11.60 -2.96 -10.53
N LEU A 102 -10.30 -2.65 -10.45
CA LEU A 102 -9.71 -1.54 -11.17
C LEU A 102 -9.71 -1.81 -12.69
N PRO A 103 -9.71 -0.76 -13.52
CA PRO A 103 -9.70 -0.91 -14.97
C PRO A 103 -8.43 -1.60 -15.48
N ASP A 104 -8.51 -2.22 -16.66
CA ASP A 104 -7.44 -3.06 -17.24
C ASP A 104 -6.09 -2.35 -17.44
N ASN A 105 -6.11 -1.02 -17.59
CA ASN A 105 -4.90 -0.20 -17.73
C ASN A 105 -4.12 -0.04 -16.40
N VAL A 106 -4.66 -0.55 -15.30
CA VAL A 106 -4.03 -0.64 -13.97
C VAL A 106 -3.74 -2.11 -13.65
N ARG A 107 -2.49 -2.52 -13.80
CA ARG A 107 -2.08 -3.89 -13.50
C ARG A 107 -1.66 -4.05 -12.05
N VAL A 108 -2.52 -4.72 -11.27
CA VAL A 108 -2.21 -5.06 -9.88
C VAL A 108 -1.12 -6.12 -9.83
N VAL A 109 -0.05 -5.85 -9.08
CA VAL A 109 1.03 -6.79 -8.78
C VAL A 109 1.09 -7.08 -7.29
N GLY A 110 1.12 -8.36 -6.95
CA GLY A 110 1.01 -8.81 -5.56
C GLY A 110 2.26 -8.49 -4.74
N CYS A 111 2.04 -8.03 -3.51
CA CYS A 111 3.12 -7.65 -2.63
C CYS A 111 3.81 -8.81 -1.93
N TRP A 112 5.10 -8.98 -2.18
CA TRP A 112 5.93 -10.03 -1.57
C TRP A 112 5.99 -9.91 -0.04
N ALA A 113 5.98 -8.69 0.52
CA ALA A 113 5.94 -8.49 1.96
C ALA A 113 4.62 -9.00 2.56
N HIS A 114 3.49 -8.73 1.89
CA HIS A 114 2.17 -9.22 2.29
C HIS A 114 2.06 -10.74 2.14
N LEU A 115 2.58 -11.30 1.04
CA LEU A 115 2.64 -12.75 0.82
C LEU A 115 3.47 -13.46 1.90
N ARG A 116 4.68 -12.96 2.18
CA ARG A 116 5.56 -13.53 3.22
C ARG A 116 4.89 -13.51 4.59
N ARG A 117 4.16 -12.43 4.94
CA ARG A 117 3.40 -12.34 6.19
C ARG A 117 2.39 -13.49 6.32
N LYS A 118 1.74 -13.91 5.24
CA LYS A 118 0.81 -15.06 5.24
C LYS A 118 1.51 -16.39 5.47
N PHE A 119 2.71 -16.58 4.92
CA PHE A 119 3.54 -17.74 5.26
C PHE A 119 3.97 -17.71 6.73
N ASP A 120 4.39 -16.55 7.25
CA ASP A 120 4.77 -16.38 8.66
C ASP A 120 3.59 -16.72 9.60
N GLU A 121 2.38 -16.23 9.28
CA GLU A 121 1.14 -16.53 10.01
C GLU A 121 0.85 -18.03 10.00
N ALA A 122 0.95 -18.68 8.83
CA ALA A 122 0.71 -20.12 8.67
C ALA A 122 1.71 -20.95 9.49
N VAL A 123 3.01 -20.63 9.44
CA VAL A 123 4.04 -21.32 10.25
C VAL A 123 3.75 -21.16 11.75
N LYS A 124 3.41 -19.94 12.19
CA LYS A 124 3.11 -19.65 13.60
C LYS A 124 1.84 -20.32 14.11
N SER A 125 0.92 -20.68 13.22
CA SER A 125 -0.32 -21.39 13.59
C SER A 125 -0.07 -22.86 13.97
N LEU A 126 1.09 -23.43 13.61
CA LEU A 126 1.45 -24.81 13.90
C LEU A 126 2.20 -24.92 15.25
N PRO A 127 2.02 -26.02 16.00
CA PRO A 127 2.88 -26.35 17.13
C PRO A 127 4.36 -26.39 16.70
N LYS A 128 5.28 -25.92 17.56
CA LYS A 128 6.72 -25.79 17.21
C LYS A 128 7.33 -27.07 16.61
N GLN A 129 6.97 -28.23 17.16
CA GLN A 129 7.45 -29.54 16.70
C GLN A 129 7.01 -29.90 15.26
N ASN A 130 5.97 -29.23 14.74
CA ASN A 130 5.39 -29.47 13.41
C ASN A 130 5.74 -28.36 12.41
N GLN A 131 6.61 -27.41 12.75
CA GLN A 131 6.96 -26.30 11.86
C GLN A 131 7.97 -26.68 10.78
N THR A 132 8.70 -27.78 10.98
CA THR A 132 9.70 -28.30 10.04
C THR A 132 9.06 -28.90 8.79
N ASN A 133 9.74 -28.82 7.64
CA ASN A 133 9.32 -29.41 6.36
C ASN A 133 7.89 -29.04 5.88
N THR A 134 7.38 -27.87 6.26
CA THR A 134 6.08 -27.38 5.79
C THR A 134 6.21 -26.55 4.51
N ALA A 135 5.17 -26.60 3.66
CA ALA A 135 5.08 -25.74 2.48
C ALA A 135 5.13 -24.25 2.85
N ALA A 136 4.58 -23.87 4.02
CA ALA A 136 4.62 -22.50 4.51
C ALA A 136 6.06 -22.04 4.84
N LEU A 137 6.84 -22.89 5.53
CA LEU A 137 8.24 -22.60 5.82
C LEU A 137 9.07 -22.51 4.53
N GLN A 138 8.79 -23.37 3.55
CA GLN A 138 9.42 -23.31 2.23
C GLN A 138 9.08 -21.99 1.51
N GLY A 139 7.81 -21.56 1.52
CA GLY A 139 7.37 -20.27 0.97
C GLY A 139 8.06 -19.07 1.62
N GLN A 140 8.18 -19.09 2.95
CA GLN A 140 8.93 -18.08 3.71
C GLN A 140 10.42 -18.05 3.29
N ALA A 141 11.03 -19.22 3.09
CA ALA A 141 12.42 -19.32 2.65
C ALA A 141 12.62 -18.74 1.25
N TYR A 142 11.70 -18.99 0.31
CA TYR A 142 11.75 -18.36 -1.02
C TYR A 142 11.63 -16.84 -0.96
N CYS A 143 10.69 -16.31 -0.17
CA CYS A 143 10.56 -14.86 0.01
C CYS A 143 11.84 -14.25 0.61
N SER A 144 12.46 -14.96 1.56
CA SER A 144 13.71 -14.50 2.19
C SER A 144 14.87 -14.44 1.20
N LYS A 145 14.98 -15.42 0.30
CA LYS A 145 15.97 -15.38 -0.80
C LYS A 145 15.76 -14.20 -1.72
N LEU A 146 14.50 -13.93 -2.10
CA LEU A 146 14.17 -12.77 -2.94
C LEU A 146 14.57 -11.45 -2.27
N PHE A 147 14.28 -11.31 -0.97
CA PHE A 147 14.65 -10.10 -0.23
C PHE A 147 16.15 -9.93 -0.02
N SER A 148 16.91 -11.04 0.06
CA SER A 148 18.37 -10.99 0.03
C SER A 148 18.88 -10.40 -1.29
N ILE A 149 18.33 -10.84 -2.42
CA ILE A 149 18.67 -10.29 -3.75
C ILE A 149 18.29 -8.80 -3.82
N GLU A 150 17.07 -8.42 -3.40
CA GLU A 150 16.65 -7.01 -3.39
C GLU A 150 17.58 -6.12 -2.54
N LYS A 151 18.11 -6.66 -1.43
CA LYS A 151 19.05 -5.96 -0.56
C LYS A 151 20.41 -5.73 -1.24
N GLU A 152 20.89 -6.71 -2.00
CA GLU A 152 22.14 -6.59 -2.77
C GLU A 152 22.00 -5.55 -3.89
N LEU A 153 20.80 -5.41 -4.46
CA LEU A 153 20.48 -4.43 -5.51
C LEU A 153 20.10 -3.04 -4.97
N GLN A 154 20.12 -2.85 -3.65
CA GLN A 154 19.69 -1.60 -3.04
C GLN A 154 20.60 -0.44 -3.44
N GLY A 155 20.00 0.66 -3.92
CA GLY A 155 20.73 1.86 -4.35
C GLY A 155 21.21 1.83 -5.80
N LEU A 156 21.17 0.67 -6.46
CA LEU A 156 21.42 0.59 -7.89
C LEU A 156 20.25 1.19 -8.68
N PRO A 157 20.52 1.89 -9.79
CA PRO A 157 19.48 2.38 -10.66
C PRO A 157 18.80 1.21 -11.42
N PRO A 158 17.57 1.38 -11.93
CA PRO A 158 16.81 0.30 -12.56
C PRO A 158 17.59 -0.48 -13.64
N GLU A 159 18.36 0.22 -14.47
CA GLU A 159 19.17 -0.34 -15.55
C GLU A 159 20.23 -1.34 -15.06
N GLU A 160 20.75 -1.19 -13.85
CA GLU A 160 21.75 -2.08 -13.26
C GLU A 160 21.14 -3.26 -12.49
N ARG A 161 19.81 -3.28 -12.31
CA ARG A 161 19.11 -4.36 -11.61
C ARG A 161 18.76 -5.56 -12.50
N TYR A 162 18.95 -5.44 -13.81
CA TYR A 162 18.77 -6.51 -14.78
C TYR A 162 20.13 -7.15 -15.10
N THR A 163 20.63 -7.99 -14.19
CA THR A 163 21.79 -8.86 -14.47
C THR A 163 21.39 -10.33 -14.45
#